data_AF-A0A3N5SL65-F1
#
_entry.id   AF-A0A3N5SL65-F1
#
_cell.length_a   1.000
_cell.length_b   1.000
_cell.length_c   1.000
_cell.angle_alpha   90.00
_cell.angle_beta   90.00
_cell.angle_gamma   90.00
#
_symmetry.space_group_name_H-M   'P 1'
#
loop_
_entity.id
_entity.type
_entity.pdbx_description
1 polymer ?
#
loop_
_entity_poly.entity_id
_entity_poly.type
_entity_poly.pdbx_seq_one_letter_code
_entity_poly.pdbx_strand_id
1 'polypeptide(L)'
;MAEVRLEADAKAVGAGGMPLVGKHESLWQDGFRRLLRNRAAVMGGTIIILLILAAVFAPLIAIKPFALQVLTDQNKMPEWLLSVFPDAKPYTKVSNDYPLGADNLGRDLFSRIIYGSRVSLTVAFIGPLISLIIGVIYGSISGYFGGRVDNIMMRIVDILYAFPSLLFIILMMAF
;
A
#
# COMPACT_ATOMS: atom_id res chain seq x y z
N MET A 1 42.62 37.89 -48.04
CA MET A 1 41.30 38.17 -47.41
C MET A 1 40.56 36.92 -46.91
N ALA A 2 40.95 35.69 -47.27
CA ALA A 2 40.30 34.47 -46.77
C ALA A 2 40.80 34.01 -45.38
N GLU A 3 42.06 34.25 -45.03
CA GLU A 3 42.63 33.82 -43.73
C GLU A 3 42.09 34.63 -42.53
N VAL A 4 41.79 35.92 -42.73
CA VAL A 4 41.23 36.79 -41.68
C VAL A 4 39.81 36.36 -41.26
N ARG A 5 39.08 35.63 -42.11
CA ARG A 5 37.75 35.08 -41.79
C ARG A 5 37.82 33.78 -40.99
N LEU A 6 38.88 32.99 -41.13
CA LEU A 6 39.05 31.73 -40.40
C LEU A 6 39.43 31.96 -38.93
N GLU A 7 40.23 32.99 -38.64
CA GLU A 7 40.54 33.36 -37.25
C GLU A 7 39.36 34.00 -36.51
N ALA A 8 38.46 34.68 -37.23
CA ALA A 8 37.24 35.24 -36.67
C ALA A 8 36.21 34.16 -36.28
N ASP A 9 36.11 33.08 -37.06
CA ASP A 9 35.24 31.94 -36.75
C ASP A 9 35.83 31.06 -35.63
N ALA A 10 37.16 30.92 -35.55
CA ALA A 10 37.81 30.20 -34.46
C ALA A 10 37.68 30.92 -33.11
N LYS A 11 37.57 32.26 -33.11
CA LYS A 11 37.44 33.07 -31.89
C LYS A 11 36.00 33.20 -31.38
N ALA A 12 35.00 32.87 -32.20
CA ALA A 12 33.59 32.83 -31.79
C ALA A 12 33.18 31.52 -31.08
N VAL A 13 34.04 30.50 -31.11
CA VAL A 13 33.83 29.21 -30.42
C VAL A 13 34.45 29.21 -29.00
N GLY A 14 35.20 30.27 -28.66
CA GLY A 14 35.73 30.48 -27.31
C GLY A 14 34.80 31.34 -26.46
N ALA A 15 34.50 30.84 -25.25
CA ALA A 15 33.81 31.57 -24.17
C ALA A 15 32.28 31.72 -24.30
N GLY A 16 31.59 30.63 -24.63
CA GLY A 16 30.17 30.45 -24.36
C GLY A 16 29.95 29.47 -23.23
N GLY A 17 30.62 29.65 -22.09
CA GLY A 17 30.29 28.92 -20.87
C GLY A 17 28.88 29.31 -20.47
N MET A 18 27.87 28.60 -20.99
CA MET A 18 26.53 28.65 -20.45
C MET A 18 26.68 28.42 -18.94
N PRO A 19 26.15 29.31 -18.09
CA PRO A 19 26.00 28.95 -16.71
C PRO A 19 25.07 27.73 -16.73
N LEU A 20 25.63 26.53 -16.55
CA LEU A 20 24.88 25.34 -16.16
C LEU A 20 24.38 25.51 -14.71
N VAL A 21 23.86 26.69 -14.40
CA VAL A 21 22.94 26.90 -13.29
C VAL A 21 21.58 26.41 -13.79
N GLY A 22 21.53 25.12 -14.14
CA GLY A 22 20.28 24.40 -14.05
C GLY A 22 19.84 24.57 -12.61
N LYS A 23 18.64 25.13 -12.40
CA LYS A 23 18.03 25.17 -11.07
C LYS A 23 18.26 23.79 -10.44
N HIS A 24 18.90 23.76 -9.26
CA HIS A 24 18.87 22.58 -8.41
C HIS A 24 17.40 22.33 -8.05
N GLU A 25 16.65 21.68 -8.94
CA GLU A 25 15.34 21.16 -8.58
C GLU A 25 15.60 20.11 -7.51
N SER A 26 14.88 20.22 -6.39
CA SER A 26 15.14 19.29 -5.30
C SER A 26 14.78 17.88 -5.77
N LEU A 27 15.60 16.88 -5.44
CA LEU A 27 15.35 15.48 -5.82
C LEU A 27 13.92 15.04 -5.42
N TRP A 28 13.40 15.61 -4.34
CA TRP A 28 12.02 15.45 -3.87
C TRP A 28 10.98 16.08 -4.79
N GLN A 29 11.21 17.29 -5.28
CA GLN A 29 10.32 17.95 -6.24
C GLN A 29 10.27 17.18 -7.56
N ASP A 30 11.41 16.68 -8.02
CA ASP A 30 11.48 15.87 -9.25
C ASP A 30 10.78 14.53 -9.11
N GLY A 31 10.99 13.84 -7.98
CA GLY A 31 10.29 12.59 -7.66
C GLY A 31 8.77 12.79 -7.60
N PHE A 32 8.31 13.84 -6.93
CA PHE A 32 6.88 14.10 -6.75
C PHE A 32 6.19 14.47 -8.08
N ARG A 33 6.84 15.28 -8.91
CA ARG A 33 6.33 15.59 -10.27
C ARG A 33 6.21 14.34 -11.13
N ARG A 34 7.20 13.43 -11.07
CA ARG A 34 7.16 12.16 -11.82
C ARG A 34 6.04 11.24 -11.34
N LEU A 35 5.81 11.19 -10.02
CA LEU A 35 4.73 10.40 -9.44
C LEU A 35 3.35 10.88 -9.93
N LEU A 36 3.09 12.19 -9.86
CA LEU A 36 1.82 12.78 -10.30
C LEU A 36 1.59 12.72 -11.82
N ARG A 37 2.67 12.64 -12.61
CA ARG A 37 2.57 12.48 -14.06
C ARG A 37 2.18 11.05 -14.46
N ASN A 38 2.41 10.07 -13.60
CA ASN A 38 2.09 8.67 -13.87
C ASN A 38 0.63 8.36 -13.48
N ARG A 39 -0.24 8.12 -14.47
CA ARG A 39 -1.66 7.81 -14.27
C ARG A 39 -1.89 6.58 -13.37
N ALA A 40 -1.06 5.54 -13.50
CA ALA A 40 -1.19 4.35 -12.67
C ALA A 40 -0.84 4.65 -11.21
N ALA A 41 0.21 5.43 -10.99
CA ALA A 41 0.61 5.85 -9.64
C ALA A 41 -0.43 6.77 -8.99
N VAL A 42 -1.03 7.67 -9.75
CA VAL A 42 -2.11 8.54 -9.28
C VAL A 42 -3.33 7.71 -8.91
N MET A 43 -3.79 6.79 -9.76
CA MET A 43 -4.94 5.93 -9.45
C MET A 43 -4.71 5.10 -8.18
N GLY A 44 -3.53 4.47 -8.05
CA GLY A 44 -3.18 3.72 -6.85
C GLY A 44 -3.13 4.61 -5.60
N GLY A 45 -2.50 5.78 -5.72
CA GLY A 45 -2.45 6.77 -4.64
C GLY A 45 -3.83 7.24 -4.21
N THR A 46 -4.73 7.51 -5.15
CA THR A 46 -6.12 7.89 -4.86
C THR A 46 -6.85 6.79 -4.10
N ILE A 47 -6.71 5.52 -4.51
CA ILE A 47 -7.34 4.40 -3.80
C ILE A 47 -6.82 4.30 -2.36
N ILE A 48 -5.50 4.38 -2.17
CA ILE A 48 -4.89 4.33 -0.83
C ILE A 48 -5.40 5.49 0.03
N ILE A 49 -5.46 6.71 -0.51
CA ILE A 49 -5.99 7.88 0.20
C ILE A 49 -7.44 7.64 0.62
N LEU A 50 -8.29 7.13 -0.28
CA LEU A 50 -9.68 6.82 0.04
C LEU A 50 -9.80 5.77 1.15
N LEU A 51 -8.98 4.73 1.13
CA LEU A 51 -8.95 3.72 2.20
C LEU A 51 -8.51 4.31 3.54
N ILE A 52 -7.49 5.18 3.55
CA ILE A 52 -7.05 5.88 4.75
C ILE A 52 -8.17 6.77 5.30
N LEU A 53 -8.83 7.54 4.44
CA LEU A 53 -9.97 8.37 4.84
C LEU A 53 -11.10 7.52 5.41
N ALA A 54 -11.47 6.42 4.74
CA ALA A 54 -12.49 5.49 5.24
C ALA A 54 -12.13 4.92 6.63
N ALA A 55 -10.85 4.58 6.86
CA ALA A 55 -10.38 4.06 8.14
C ALA A 55 -10.32 5.11 9.26
N VAL A 56 -9.90 6.34 8.94
CA VAL A 56 -9.83 7.45 9.91
C VAL A 56 -11.23 7.90 10.30
N PHE A 57 -12.12 8.04 9.33
CA PHE A 57 -13.52 8.41 9.54
C PHE A 57 -14.42 7.21 9.84
N ALA A 58 -13.87 6.02 10.12
CA ALA A 58 -14.62 4.84 10.47
C ALA A 58 -15.66 5.07 11.59
N PRO A 59 -15.36 5.81 12.68
CA PRO A 59 -16.35 6.10 13.72
C PRO A 59 -17.52 6.98 13.26
N LEU A 60 -17.35 7.75 12.19
CA LEU A 60 -18.40 8.61 11.62
C LEU A 60 -19.17 7.91 10.49
N ILE A 61 -18.50 7.03 9.74
CA ILE A 61 -19.08 6.31 8.59
C ILE A 61 -19.90 5.10 9.04
N ALA A 62 -19.49 4.44 10.13
CA ALA A 62 -20.18 3.27 10.64
C ALA A 62 -21.61 3.60 11.11
N ILE A 63 -22.60 2.89 10.56
CA ILE A 63 -24.03 3.12 10.85
C ILE A 63 -24.42 2.48 12.18
N LYS A 64 -23.92 1.26 12.43
CA LYS A 64 -24.16 0.49 13.65
C LYS A 64 -22.83 0.24 14.38
N PRO A 65 -22.83 0.07 15.72
CA PRO A 65 -21.62 -0.29 16.44
C PRO A 65 -21.07 -1.64 15.94
N PHE A 66 -19.79 -1.68 15.57
CA PHE A 66 -19.18 -2.87 14.95
C PHE A 66 -19.16 -4.13 15.85
N ALA A 67 -19.26 -3.93 17.18
CA ALA A 67 -19.25 -4.99 18.18
C ALA A 67 -20.66 -5.41 18.64
N LEU A 68 -21.71 -4.70 18.22
CA LEU A 68 -23.08 -5.01 18.64
C LEU A 68 -23.52 -6.32 17.98
N GLN A 69 -23.95 -7.27 18.80
CA GLN A 69 -24.48 -8.56 18.37
C GLN A 69 -25.97 -8.62 18.67
N VAL A 70 -26.79 -8.87 17.65
CA VAL A 70 -28.25 -8.96 17.76
C VAL A 70 -28.71 -10.26 17.10
N LEU A 71 -28.97 -11.29 17.92
CA LEU A 71 -29.30 -12.64 17.43
C LEU A 71 -30.60 -12.70 16.60
N THR A 72 -31.52 -11.77 16.78
CA THR A 72 -32.74 -11.69 15.95
C THR A 72 -32.42 -11.30 14.50
N ASP A 73 -31.28 -10.64 14.30
CA ASP A 73 -30.87 -9.98 13.06
C ASP A 73 -29.88 -10.82 12.24
N GLN A 74 -29.74 -12.09 12.62
CA GLN A 74 -28.93 -13.07 11.91
C GLN A 74 -29.32 -13.18 10.43
N ASN A 75 -28.30 -13.18 9.57
CA ASN A 75 -28.42 -13.35 8.12
C ASN A 75 -29.41 -12.37 7.47
N LYS A 76 -29.55 -11.15 8.02
CA LYS A 76 -30.32 -10.09 7.37
C LYS A 76 -29.59 -9.61 6.11
N MET A 77 -30.30 -9.39 5.02
CA MET A 77 -29.72 -8.99 3.74
C MET A 77 -30.64 -7.99 3.01
N PRO A 78 -30.08 -6.93 2.42
CA PRO A 78 -30.88 -5.93 1.71
C PRO A 78 -31.29 -6.43 0.32
N GLU A 79 -32.38 -5.87 -0.21
CA GLU A 79 -32.98 -6.32 -1.47
C GLU A 79 -32.03 -6.21 -2.67
N TRP A 80 -31.24 -5.13 -2.73
CA TRP A 80 -30.27 -4.92 -3.82
C TRP A 80 -29.23 -6.04 -3.85
N LEU A 81 -28.80 -6.56 -2.70
CA LEU A 81 -27.79 -7.61 -2.64
C LEU A 81 -28.39 -8.96 -3.02
N LEU A 82 -29.67 -9.19 -2.73
CA LEU A 82 -30.41 -10.38 -3.18
C LEU A 82 -30.65 -10.41 -4.70
N SER A 83 -30.58 -9.25 -5.36
CA SER A 83 -30.61 -9.18 -6.83
C SER A 83 -29.30 -9.69 -7.46
N VAL A 84 -28.18 -9.55 -6.74
CA VAL A 84 -26.86 -10.04 -7.13
C VAL A 84 -26.69 -11.51 -6.75
N PHE A 85 -27.24 -11.92 -5.60
CA PHE A 85 -27.15 -13.28 -5.07
C PHE A 85 -28.55 -13.89 -4.82
N PRO A 86 -29.26 -14.32 -5.89
CA PRO A 86 -30.63 -14.81 -5.77
C PRO A 86 -30.75 -16.10 -4.94
N ASP A 87 -29.72 -16.96 -4.97
CA ASP A 87 -29.70 -18.24 -4.24
C ASP A 87 -29.58 -18.07 -2.72
N ALA A 88 -29.25 -16.87 -2.23
CA ALA A 88 -29.16 -16.58 -0.80
C ALA A 88 -30.54 -16.46 -0.14
N LYS A 89 -31.61 -16.20 -0.90
CA LYS A 89 -32.97 -15.93 -0.38
C LYS A 89 -33.48 -16.93 0.67
N PRO A 90 -33.33 -18.26 0.51
CA PRO A 90 -33.82 -19.23 1.50
C PRO A 90 -33.12 -19.15 2.86
N TYR A 91 -31.90 -18.58 2.89
CA TYR A 91 -31.04 -18.57 4.07
C TYR A 91 -30.98 -17.18 4.74
N THR A 92 -31.68 -16.19 4.18
CA THR A 92 -31.56 -14.78 4.58
C THR A 92 -32.91 -14.15 4.87
N LYS A 93 -32.93 -13.21 5.82
CA LYS A 93 -34.10 -12.37 6.10
C LYS A 93 -33.96 -11.05 5.35
N VAL A 94 -34.96 -10.67 4.56
CA VAL A 94 -34.91 -9.41 3.81
C VAL A 94 -35.01 -8.24 4.80
N SER A 95 -34.02 -7.36 4.81
CA SER A 95 -34.01 -6.14 5.62
C SER A 95 -33.04 -5.13 5.04
N ASN A 96 -33.50 -3.89 4.88
CA ASN A 96 -32.70 -2.77 4.39
C ASN A 96 -31.95 -2.02 5.51
N ASP A 97 -32.05 -2.48 6.77
CA ASP A 97 -31.37 -1.88 7.92
C ASP A 97 -29.85 -2.13 7.93
N TYR A 98 -29.39 -3.03 7.06
CA TYR A 98 -28.00 -3.48 6.94
C TYR A 98 -27.52 -3.27 5.50
N PRO A 99 -26.75 -2.22 5.19
CA PRO A 99 -26.40 -1.87 3.81
C PRO A 99 -25.66 -2.97 3.04
N LEU A 100 -24.80 -3.72 3.73
CA LEU A 100 -24.08 -4.89 3.19
C LEU A 100 -24.54 -6.21 3.80
N GLY A 101 -25.66 -6.20 4.54
CA GLY A 101 -26.16 -7.36 5.29
C GLY A 101 -25.53 -7.53 6.67
N ALA A 102 -26.10 -8.48 7.42
CA ALA A 102 -25.64 -8.92 8.72
C ALA A 102 -25.07 -10.34 8.63
N ASP A 103 -24.09 -10.65 9.46
CA ASP A 103 -23.54 -12.00 9.53
C ASP A 103 -24.45 -12.99 10.30
N ASN A 104 -23.96 -14.21 10.47
CA ASN A 104 -24.62 -15.29 11.21
C ASN A 104 -24.80 -15.02 12.71
N LEU A 105 -24.22 -13.95 13.25
CA LEU A 105 -24.40 -13.50 14.64
C LEU A 105 -25.24 -12.21 14.70
N GLY A 106 -25.70 -11.69 13.55
CA GLY A 106 -26.48 -10.46 13.45
C GLY A 106 -25.64 -9.19 13.63
N ARG A 107 -24.33 -9.26 13.37
CA ARG A 107 -23.43 -8.10 13.37
C ARG A 107 -23.42 -7.45 12.00
N ASP A 108 -23.37 -6.12 11.96
CA ASP A 108 -23.36 -5.36 10.70
C ASP A 108 -22.06 -5.53 9.92
N LEU A 109 -22.15 -6.07 8.70
CA LEU A 109 -20.98 -6.30 7.85
C LEU A 109 -20.37 -4.98 7.36
N PHE A 110 -21.20 -3.97 7.09
CA PHE A 110 -20.70 -2.68 6.61
C PHE A 110 -19.79 -2.01 7.63
N SER A 111 -20.28 -1.79 8.85
CA SER A 111 -19.46 -1.27 9.94
C SER A 111 -18.22 -2.11 10.21
N ARG A 112 -18.31 -3.46 10.13
CA ARG A 112 -17.16 -4.34 10.35
C ARG A 112 -16.10 -4.23 9.26
N ILE A 113 -16.48 -4.05 8.00
CA ILE A 113 -15.55 -3.83 6.89
C ILE A 113 -14.84 -2.47 7.08
N ILE A 114 -15.59 -1.42 7.40
CA ILE A 114 -15.03 -0.08 7.61
C ILE A 114 -14.06 -0.06 8.81
N TYR A 115 -14.44 -0.63 9.95
CA TYR A 115 -13.51 -0.77 11.09
C TYR A 115 -12.35 -1.73 10.80
N GLY A 116 -12.59 -2.78 10.03
CA GLY A 116 -11.57 -3.72 9.57
C GLY A 116 -10.49 -3.03 8.75
N SER A 117 -10.87 -2.07 7.90
CA SER A 117 -9.93 -1.27 7.10
C SER A 117 -8.88 -0.55 7.97
N ARG A 118 -9.27 -0.08 9.17
CA ARG A 118 -8.35 0.55 10.13
C ARG A 118 -7.31 -0.43 10.62
N VAL A 119 -7.74 -1.62 11.03
CA VAL A 119 -6.83 -2.69 11.50
C VAL A 119 -5.90 -3.13 10.36
N SER A 120 -6.44 -3.36 9.17
CA SER A 120 -5.67 -3.76 7.99
C SER A 120 -4.63 -2.72 7.60
N LEU A 121 -4.97 -1.42 7.59
CA LEU A 121 -4.01 -0.35 7.29
C LEU A 121 -2.91 -0.25 8.35
N THR A 122 -3.26 -0.42 9.63
CA THR A 122 -2.26 -0.43 10.71
C THR A 122 -1.25 -1.56 10.50
N VAL A 123 -1.71 -2.78 10.21
CA VAL A 123 -0.82 -3.93 9.97
C VAL A 123 -0.02 -3.74 8.67
N ALA A 124 -0.66 -3.26 7.60
CA ALA A 124 -0.04 -3.00 6.31
C ALA A 124 1.04 -1.91 6.37
N PHE A 125 0.96 -0.98 7.32
CA PHE A 125 1.97 0.04 7.54
C PHE A 125 3.10 -0.45 8.47
N ILE A 126 2.73 -0.98 9.64
CA ILE A 126 3.70 -1.37 10.68
C ILE A 126 4.57 -2.55 10.22
N GLY A 127 3.99 -3.55 9.55
CA GLY A 127 4.73 -4.74 9.11
C GLY A 127 5.92 -4.40 8.19
N PRO A 128 5.69 -3.74 7.05
CA PRO A 128 6.76 -3.28 6.16
C PRO A 128 7.71 -2.30 6.82
N LEU A 129 7.24 -1.44 7.75
CA LEU A 129 8.13 -0.51 8.45
C LEU A 129 9.15 -1.25 9.33
N ILE A 130 8.70 -2.24 10.10
CA ILE A 130 9.59 -3.07 10.92
C ILE A 130 10.52 -3.88 10.00
N SER A 131 9.97 -4.47 8.92
CA SER A 131 10.77 -5.21 7.94
C SER A 131 11.83 -4.33 7.28
N LEU A 132 11.51 -3.07 6.97
CA LEU A 132 12.45 -2.09 6.43
C LEU A 132 13.56 -1.78 7.44
N ILE A 133 13.23 -1.53 8.70
CA ILE A 133 14.23 -1.24 9.74
C ILE A 133 15.19 -2.42 9.89
N ILE A 134 14.65 -3.63 10.07
CA ILE A 134 15.46 -4.84 10.23
C ILE A 134 16.27 -5.10 8.95
N GLY A 135 15.65 -5.02 7.78
CA GLY A 135 16.28 -5.25 6.49
C GLY A 135 17.38 -4.24 6.17
N VAL A 136 17.19 -2.96 6.51
CA VAL A 136 18.21 -1.92 6.34
C VAL A 136 19.38 -2.18 7.27
N ILE A 137 19.15 -2.50 8.55
CA ILE A 137 20.23 -2.83 9.49
C ILE A 137 20.99 -4.06 9.00
N TYR A 138 20.27 -5.13 8.68
CA TYR A 138 20.86 -6.39 8.23
C TYR A 138 21.65 -6.23 6.93
N GLY A 139 21.03 -5.62 5.92
CA GLY A 139 21.64 -5.38 4.61
C GLY A 139 22.82 -4.41 4.69
N SER A 140 22.75 -3.39 5.56
CA SER A 140 23.87 -2.45 5.75
C SER A 140 25.08 -3.13 6.37
N ILE A 141 24.89 -4.02 7.36
CA ILE A 141 25.99 -4.80 7.95
C ILE A 141 26.60 -5.74 6.90
N SER A 142 25.76 -6.48 6.18
CA SER A 142 26.19 -7.41 5.13
C SER A 142 27.00 -6.69 4.05
N GLY A 143 26.47 -5.56 3.55
CA GLY A 143 27.09 -4.76 2.50
C GLY A 143 28.33 -3.97 2.94
N TYR A 144 28.42 -3.58 4.21
CA TYR A 144 29.57 -2.84 4.73
C TYR A 144 30.80 -3.74 4.95
N PHE A 145 30.62 -4.90 5.59
CA PHE A 145 31.75 -5.80 5.88
C PHE A 145 32.11 -6.71 4.70
N GLY A 146 31.12 -7.13 3.91
CA GLY A 146 31.32 -7.98 2.74
C GLY A 146 31.98 -9.34 3.01
N GLY A 147 32.27 -10.07 1.93
CA GLY A 147 33.07 -11.30 1.97
C GLY A 147 32.46 -12.42 2.81
N ARG A 148 33.16 -12.84 3.87
CA ARG A 148 32.72 -13.96 4.73
C ARG A 148 31.49 -13.63 5.57
N VAL A 149 31.39 -12.40 6.06
CA VAL A 149 30.25 -11.95 6.89
C VAL A 149 28.98 -11.96 6.06
N ASP A 150 29.05 -11.38 4.85
CA ASP A 150 27.94 -11.38 3.90
C ASP A 150 27.51 -12.81 3.53
N ASN A 151 28.45 -13.70 3.21
CA ASN A 151 28.10 -15.08 2.87
C ASN A 151 27.39 -15.78 4.04
N ILE A 152 27.86 -15.66 5.28
CA ILE A 152 27.16 -16.29 6.44
C ILE A 152 25.77 -15.69 6.64
N MET A 153 25.63 -14.37 6.54
CA MET A 153 24.36 -13.67 6.70
C MET A 153 23.35 -14.10 5.63
N MET A 154 23.77 -14.09 4.37
CA MET A 154 22.94 -14.55 3.26
C MET A 154 22.51 -16.02 3.42
N ARG A 155 23.37 -16.89 3.99
CA ARG A 155 22.98 -18.29 4.28
C ARG A 155 21.86 -18.38 5.31
N ILE A 156 21.85 -17.53 6.33
CA ILE A 156 20.75 -17.49 7.29
C ILE A 156 19.46 -17.08 6.58
N VAL A 157 19.50 -16.06 5.73
CA VAL A 157 18.35 -15.62 4.94
C VAL A 157 17.83 -16.73 4.01
N ASP A 158 18.73 -17.43 3.32
CA ASP A 158 18.38 -18.57 2.46
C ASP A 158 17.65 -19.67 3.25
N ILE A 159 18.12 -20.00 4.45
CA ILE A 159 17.50 -21.00 5.33
C ILE A 159 16.11 -20.53 5.77
N LEU A 160 15.93 -19.26 6.12
CA LEU A 160 14.62 -18.71 6.48
C LEU A 160 13.64 -18.79 5.30
N TYR A 161 14.09 -18.49 4.08
CA TYR A 161 13.26 -18.61 2.88
C TYR A 161 13.02 -20.04 2.42
N ALA A 162 13.87 -20.99 2.81
CA ALA A 162 13.63 -22.40 2.56
C ALA A 162 12.45 -22.96 3.38
N PHE A 163 12.02 -22.27 4.45
CA PHE A 163 10.89 -22.70 5.26
C PHE A 163 9.56 -22.48 4.52
N PRO A 164 8.70 -23.51 4.37
CA PRO A 164 7.43 -23.36 3.65
C PRO A 164 6.47 -22.43 4.41
N SER A 165 6.28 -21.22 3.87
CA SER A 165 5.42 -20.20 4.49
C SER A 165 3.99 -20.67 4.73
N LEU A 166 3.43 -21.44 3.80
CA LEU A 166 2.08 -22.01 3.95
C LEU A 166 1.98 -22.96 5.14
N LEU A 167 2.98 -23.83 5.36
CA LEU A 167 2.98 -24.75 6.50
C LEU A 167 3.07 -23.97 7.82
N PHE A 168 3.90 -22.92 7.86
CA PHE A 168 3.98 -22.04 9.03
C PHE A 168 2.63 -21.42 9.38
N ILE A 169 1.95 -20.84 8.37
CA ILE A 169 0.65 -20.18 8.54
C ILE A 169 -0.40 -21.16 9.05
N ILE A 170 -0.45 -22.37 8.49
CA ILE A 170 -1.40 -23.41 8.92
C ILE A 170 -1.14 -23.81 10.38
N LEU A 171 0.12 -24.00 10.75
CA LEU A 171 0.49 -24.34 12.13
C LEU A 171 0.05 -23.25 13.12
N MET A 172 0.28 -21.98 12.79
CA MET A 172 -0.12 -20.85 13.63
C MET A 172 -1.64 -20.63 13.69
N MET A 173 -2.40 -21.16 12.73
CA MET A 173 -3.86 -21.08 12.75
C MET A 173 -4.50 -22.25 13.51
N ALA A 174 -3.81 -23.39 13.58
CA ALA A 174 -4.27 -24.59 14.28
C ALA A 174 -4.18 -24.48 15.81
N PHE A 175 -3.33 -23.60 16.33
CA PHE A 175 -3.10 -23.35 17.76
C PHE A 175 -3.46 -21.91 18.12
#